data_AF-A0AAW4DJA6-F1
#
_entry.id   AF-A0AAW4DJA6-F1
#
_cell.length_a   1.000
_cell.length_b   1.000
_cell.length_c   1.000
_cell.angle_alpha   90.00
_cell.angle_beta   90.00
_cell.angle_gamma   90.00
#
_symmetry.space_group_name_H-M   'P 1'
#
loop_
_entity.id
_entity.type
_entity.pdbx_description
1 polymer ?
#
loop_
_entity_poly.entity_id
_entity_poly.type
_entity_poly.pdbx_seq_one_letter_code
_entity_poly.pdbx_strand_id
1 'polypeptide(L)'
;MYINVFGNTVFLYDSKELYSISIRILKNLNSNTFNDFQEYYYALSSVINALTALIIKNPKLASQLLTKIEKVSIPKPISYLKIRTNVLKYLLDYRLGKTDEKLISIKLENLKWLGLTDIAKDLTFFFNRIKNDRSPLS
;
A
#
# COMPACT_ATOMS: atom_id res chain seq x y z
N MET A 1 -5.18 -18.27 -9.04
CA MET A 1 -4.00 -17.39 -9.26
C MET A 1 -3.32 -17.10 -7.92
N TYR A 2 -2.14 -17.68 -7.66
CA TYR A 2 -1.44 -17.63 -6.36
C TYR A 2 -1.13 -16.21 -5.85
N ILE A 3 -0.88 -15.26 -6.76
CA ILE A 3 -0.61 -13.85 -6.43
C ILE A 3 -1.79 -13.20 -5.71
N ASN A 4 -3.03 -13.45 -6.17
CA ASN A 4 -4.21 -12.90 -5.52
C ASN A 4 -4.42 -13.47 -4.10
N VAL A 5 -4.13 -14.76 -3.92
CA VAL A 5 -4.15 -15.39 -2.59
C VAL A 5 -3.17 -14.72 -1.65
N PHE A 6 -1.94 -14.45 -2.11
CA PHE A 6 -0.95 -13.67 -1.36
C PHE A 6 -1.48 -12.27 -1.02
N GLY A 7 -2.04 -11.54 -2.00
CA GLY A 7 -2.61 -10.20 -1.80
C GLY A 7 -3.71 -10.13 -0.74
N ASN A 8 -4.50 -11.20 -0.58
CA ASN A 8 -5.57 -11.31 0.41
C ASN A 8 -5.09 -11.79 1.78
N THR A 9 -3.87 -12.33 1.87
CA THR A 9 -3.30 -12.93 3.08
C THR A 9 -2.09 -12.16 3.62
N VAL A 10 -1.79 -10.97 3.09
CA VAL A 10 -0.61 -10.15 3.46
C VAL A 10 -0.46 -9.90 4.96
N PHE A 11 -1.56 -9.85 5.71
CA PHE A 11 -1.54 -9.66 7.16
C PHE A 11 -1.11 -10.90 7.95
N LEU A 12 -1.04 -12.08 7.33
CA LEU A 12 -0.61 -13.33 7.98
C LEU A 12 0.91 -13.54 7.94
N TYR A 13 1.61 -12.92 6.98
CA TYR A 13 3.06 -13.08 6.81
C TYR A 13 3.87 -12.24 7.80
N ASP A 14 5.08 -12.69 8.13
CA ASP A 14 6.05 -11.83 8.80
C ASP A 14 6.54 -10.71 7.85
N SER A 15 7.13 -9.65 8.41
CA SER A 15 7.49 -8.46 7.61
C SER A 15 8.62 -8.72 6.61
N LYS A 16 9.58 -9.61 6.92
CA LYS A 16 10.71 -9.91 6.02
C LYS A 16 10.24 -10.78 4.86
N GLU A 17 9.44 -11.80 5.14
CA GLU A 17 8.85 -12.66 4.11
C GLU A 17 7.93 -11.85 3.18
N LEU A 18 7.02 -11.06 3.76
CA LEU A 18 6.11 -10.19 3.03
C LEU A 18 6.87 -9.24 2.08
N TYR A 19 7.95 -8.62 2.58
CA TYR A 19 8.82 -7.79 1.76
C TYR A 19 9.48 -8.60 0.63
N SER A 20 10.10 -9.73 0.96
CA SER A 20 10.79 -10.60 -0.01
C SER A 20 9.88 -11.04 -1.16
N ILE A 21 8.66 -11.51 -0.85
CA ILE A 21 7.67 -11.90 -1.86
C ILE A 21 7.28 -10.69 -2.73
N SER A 22 7.02 -9.53 -2.12
CA SER A 22 6.67 -8.30 -2.84
C SER A 22 7.76 -7.87 -3.83
N ILE A 23 9.04 -8.00 -3.46
CA ILE A 23 10.17 -7.71 -4.35
C ILE A 23 10.20 -8.65 -5.55
N ARG A 24 9.95 -9.94 -5.34
CA ARG A 24 9.90 -10.94 -6.44
C ARG A 24 8.78 -10.60 -7.43
N ILE A 25 7.60 -10.25 -6.93
CA ILE A 25 6.45 -9.83 -7.77
C ILE A 25 6.81 -8.57 -8.57
N LEU A 26 7.37 -7.54 -7.92
CA LEU A 26 7.80 -6.31 -8.60
C LEU A 26 8.85 -6.54 -9.68
N LYS A 27 9.79 -7.47 -9.46
CA LYS A 27 10.79 -7.83 -10.47
C LYS A 27 10.12 -8.36 -11.74
N ASN A 28 9.13 -9.24 -11.58
CA ASN A 28 8.36 -9.79 -12.70
C ASN A 28 7.51 -8.71 -13.40
N LEU A 29 6.94 -7.76 -12.64
CA LEU A 29 6.20 -6.64 -13.22
C LEU A 29 7.08 -5.80 -14.17
N ASN A 30 8.32 -5.52 -13.77
CA ASN A 30 9.24 -4.69 -14.55
C ASN A 30 9.86 -5.40 -15.76
N SER A 31 9.91 -6.74 -15.77
CA SER A 31 10.40 -7.50 -16.91
C SER A 31 9.38 -7.67 -18.05
N ASN A 32 8.22 -7.00 -17.97
CA ASN A 32 7.10 -7.15 -18.91
C ASN A 32 6.70 -8.62 -19.14
N THR A 33 6.87 -9.48 -18.13
CA THR A 33 6.55 -10.90 -18.25
C THR A 33 5.05 -11.18 -18.15
N PHE A 34 4.25 -10.16 -17.85
CA PHE A 34 2.79 -10.27 -17.83
C PHE A 34 2.25 -10.02 -19.22
N ASN A 35 1.80 -11.09 -19.86
CA ASN A 35 1.10 -11.03 -21.15
C ASN A 35 -0.38 -10.65 -20.98
N ASP A 36 -0.88 -10.66 -19.75
CA ASP A 36 -2.26 -10.35 -19.41
C ASP A 36 -2.35 -9.13 -18.48
N PHE A 37 -3.24 -8.21 -18.83
CA PHE A 37 -3.50 -7.00 -18.06
C PHE A 37 -4.11 -7.31 -16.68
N GLN A 38 -4.95 -8.35 -16.59
CA GLN A 38 -5.56 -8.74 -15.32
C GLN A 38 -4.50 -9.35 -14.38
N GLU A 39 -3.57 -10.15 -14.88
CA GLU A 39 -2.45 -10.62 -14.07
C GLU A 39 -1.56 -9.47 -13.56
N TYR A 40 -1.23 -8.51 -14.44
CA TYR A 40 -0.51 -7.29 -14.06
C TYR A 40 -1.23 -6.54 -12.94
N TYR A 41 -2.55 -6.35 -13.09
CA TYR A 41 -3.39 -5.68 -12.11
C TYR A 41 -3.34 -6.36 -10.74
N TYR A 42 -3.55 -7.68 -10.69
CA TYR A 42 -3.52 -8.42 -9.43
C TYR A 42 -2.14 -8.43 -8.78
N ALA A 43 -1.07 -8.53 -9.58
CA ALA A 43 0.31 -8.44 -9.09
C ALA A 43 0.58 -7.09 -8.42
N LEU A 44 0.28 -5.98 -9.10
CA LEU A 44 0.46 -4.65 -8.54
C LEU A 44 -0.42 -4.41 -7.30
N SER A 45 -1.69 -4.81 -7.37
CA SER A 45 -2.63 -4.68 -6.24
C SER A 45 -2.14 -5.45 -5.01
N SER A 46 -1.63 -6.67 -5.19
CA SER A 46 -1.09 -7.50 -4.10
C SER A 46 0.13 -6.87 -3.44
N VAL A 47 1.01 -6.25 -4.23
CA VAL A 47 2.16 -5.51 -3.71
C VAL A 47 1.72 -4.26 -2.93
N ILE A 48 0.69 -3.55 -3.38
CA ILE A 48 0.13 -2.39 -2.66
C ILE A 48 -0.56 -2.82 -1.35
N ASN A 49 -1.22 -3.99 -1.33
CA ASN A 49 -1.74 -4.57 -0.09
C ASN A 49 -0.60 -4.92 0.87
N ALA A 50 0.50 -5.49 0.37
CA ALA A 50 1.69 -5.77 1.16
C ALA A 50 2.33 -4.49 1.74
N LEU A 51 2.39 -3.42 0.95
CA LEU A 51 2.81 -2.09 1.44
C LEU A 51 1.93 -1.64 2.61
N THR A 52 0.61 -1.77 2.49
CA THR A 52 -0.33 -1.41 3.56
C THR A 52 -0.03 -2.16 4.86
N ALA A 53 0.16 -3.49 4.77
CA ALA A 53 0.50 -4.32 5.93
C ALA A 53 1.88 -3.97 6.52
N LEU A 54 2.88 -3.67 5.67
CA LEU A 54 4.21 -3.25 6.12
C LEU A 54 4.21 -1.89 6.80
N ILE A 55 3.38 -0.93 6.39
CA ILE A 55 3.29 0.38 7.07
C ILE A 55 2.94 0.19 8.55
N ILE A 56 2.04 -0.74 8.84
CA ILE A 56 1.64 -1.08 10.21
C ILE A 56 2.77 -1.84 10.93
N LYS A 57 3.25 -2.94 10.33
CA LYS A 57 4.16 -3.89 11.00
C LYS A 57 5.61 -3.43 11.06
N ASN A 58 6.12 -2.81 10.00
CA ASN A 58 7.52 -2.45 9.84
C ASN A 58 7.69 -1.27 8.86
N PRO A 59 7.60 -0.02 9.33
CA PRO A 59 7.62 1.16 8.45
C PRO A 59 8.95 1.35 7.72
N LYS A 60 10.06 0.77 8.21
CA LYS A 60 11.35 0.79 7.52
C LYS A 60 11.31 -0.04 6.23
N LEU A 61 10.80 -1.27 6.29
CA LEU A 61 10.61 -2.11 5.10
C LEU A 61 9.54 -1.53 4.17
N ALA A 62 8.48 -0.94 4.72
CA ALA A 62 7.46 -0.23 3.94
C ALA A 62 8.08 0.90 3.10
N SER A 63 8.97 1.70 3.69
CA SER A 63 9.70 2.77 2.98
C SER A 63 10.52 2.23 1.81
N GLN A 64 11.24 1.13 2.03
CA GLN A 64 12.03 0.49 0.98
C GLN A 64 11.17 -0.08 -0.14
N LEU A 65 9.98 -0.62 0.19
CA LEU A 65 9.05 -1.16 -0.79
C LEU A 65 8.42 -0.04 -1.61
N LEU A 66 7.99 1.04 -0.96
CA LEU A 66 7.39 2.20 -1.62
C LEU A 66 8.31 2.80 -2.68
N THR A 67 9.60 2.99 -2.38
CA THR A 67 10.59 3.50 -3.37
C THR A 67 10.70 2.62 -4.61
N LYS A 68 10.38 1.32 -4.51
CA LYS A 68 10.38 0.40 -5.66
C LYS A 68 9.06 0.44 -6.41
N ILE A 69 7.93 0.55 -5.70
CA ILE A 69 6.60 0.74 -6.31
C ILE A 69 6.56 2.04 -7.12
N GLU A 70 7.16 3.13 -6.63
CA GLU A 70 7.20 4.43 -7.32
C GLU A 70 7.92 4.38 -8.68
N LYS A 71 8.72 3.34 -8.94
CA LYS A 71 9.41 3.11 -10.22
C LYS A 71 8.56 2.33 -11.23
N VAL A 72 7.42 1.77 -10.81
CA VAL A 72 6.52 1.00 -11.68
C VAL A 72 5.63 1.97 -12.45
N SER A 73 5.60 1.85 -13.77
CA SER A 73 4.66 2.60 -14.61
C SER A 73 3.25 2.03 -14.45
N ILE A 74 2.32 2.82 -13.91
CA ILE A 74 0.92 2.41 -13.69
C ILE A 74 0.05 2.87 -14.88
N PRO A 75 -0.55 1.95 -15.66
CA PRO A 75 -1.45 2.28 -16.76
C PRO A 75 -2.67 3.11 -16.34
N LYS A 76 -3.15 3.98 -17.24
CA LYS A 76 -4.31 4.86 -17.00
C LYS A 76 -5.56 4.13 -16.48
N PRO A 77 -5.96 2.95 -17.00
CA PRO A 77 -7.18 2.27 -16.55
C PRO A 77 -7.17 1.86 -15.07
N ILE A 78 -5.99 1.75 -14.46
CA ILE A 78 -5.81 1.39 -13.04
C ILE A 78 -5.13 2.53 -12.26
N SER A 79 -5.29 3.76 -12.71
CA SER A 79 -4.71 4.97 -12.09
C SER A 79 -5.14 5.18 -10.64
N TYR A 80 -6.27 4.64 -10.21
CA TYR A 80 -6.68 4.66 -8.81
C TYR A 80 -5.67 3.93 -7.88
N LEU A 81 -4.92 2.94 -8.38
CA LEU A 81 -3.83 2.30 -7.62
C LEU A 81 -2.69 3.28 -7.34
N LYS A 82 -2.42 4.21 -8.28
CA LYS A 82 -1.47 5.31 -8.07
C LYS A 82 -1.98 6.27 -7.00
N ILE A 83 -3.27 6.63 -7.04
CA ILE A 83 -3.91 7.48 -6.04
C ILE A 83 -3.82 6.82 -4.65
N ARG A 84 -4.19 5.54 -4.54
CA ARG A 84 -4.08 4.75 -3.30
C ARG A 84 -2.65 4.74 -2.77
N THR A 85 -1.66 4.49 -3.64
CA THR A 85 -0.23 4.49 -3.27
C THR A 85 0.22 5.85 -2.72
N ASN A 86 -0.25 6.96 -3.31
CA ASN A 86 0.06 8.30 -2.82
C ASN A 86 -0.52 8.53 -1.42
N VAL A 87 -1.72 8.06 -1.11
CA VAL A 87 -2.28 8.17 0.25
C VAL A 87 -1.52 7.27 1.23
N LEU A 88 -1.12 6.06 0.81
CA LEU A 88 -0.25 5.18 1.62
C LEU A 88 1.11 5.82 1.93
N LYS A 89 1.68 6.61 1.02
CA LYS A 89 2.90 7.40 1.28
C LYS A 89 2.69 8.39 2.43
N TYR A 90 1.58 9.13 2.44
CA TYR A 90 1.27 10.01 3.56
C TYR A 90 1.06 9.23 4.86
N LEU A 91 0.38 8.07 4.83
CA LEU A 91 0.23 7.22 6.02
C LEU A 91 1.58 6.71 6.54
N LEU A 92 2.51 6.36 5.66
CA LEU A 92 3.86 5.98 6.02
C LEU A 92 4.63 7.15 6.63
N ASP A 93 4.56 8.35 6.04
CA ASP A 93 5.16 9.55 6.59
C ASP A 93 4.61 9.87 7.98
N TYR A 94 3.30 9.68 8.18
CA TYR A 94 2.69 9.82 9.49
C TYR A 94 3.26 8.78 10.44
N ARG A 95 3.28 7.49 10.07
CA ARG A 95 3.86 6.43 10.91
C ARG A 95 5.30 6.73 11.34
N LEU A 96 6.08 7.34 10.44
CA LEU A 96 7.47 7.75 10.66
C LEU A 96 7.65 9.10 11.39
N GLY A 97 6.57 9.82 11.70
CA GLY A 97 6.63 11.10 12.42
C GLY A 97 7.04 12.30 11.57
N LYS A 98 6.87 12.20 10.25
CA LYS A 98 7.21 13.25 9.29
C LYS A 98 6.03 14.14 8.92
N THR A 99 4.82 13.79 9.36
CA THR A 99 3.61 14.58 9.14
C THR A 99 2.61 14.39 10.29
N ASP A 100 1.57 15.21 10.29
CA ASP A 100 0.53 15.28 11.30
C ASP A 100 -0.77 14.56 10.88
N GLU A 101 -1.66 14.39 11.84
CA GLU A 101 -2.97 13.75 11.63
C GLU A 101 -3.88 14.57 10.71
N LYS A 102 -3.79 15.90 10.75
CA LYS A 102 -4.63 16.80 9.94
C LYS A 102 -4.39 16.57 8.46
N LEU A 103 -3.14 16.41 8.03
CA LEU A 103 -2.82 16.13 6.63
C LEU A 103 -3.42 14.80 6.18
N ILE A 104 -3.36 13.76 7.02
CA ILE A 104 -3.93 12.44 6.69
C ILE A 104 -5.44 12.53 6.50
N SER A 105 -6.15 13.19 7.42
CA SER A 105 -7.59 13.39 7.32
C SER A 105 -7.98 14.08 6.02
N ILE A 106 -7.25 15.12 5.60
CA ILE A 106 -7.49 15.79 4.31
C ILE A 106 -7.32 14.81 3.13
N LYS A 107 -6.28 13.97 3.15
CA LYS A 107 -6.05 13.00 2.06
C LYS A 107 -7.14 11.93 2.00
N LEU A 108 -7.67 11.50 3.15
CA LEU A 108 -8.79 10.56 3.22
C LEU A 108 -10.11 11.18 2.72
N GLU A 109 -10.39 12.43 3.08
CA GLU A 109 -11.56 13.16 2.55
C GLU A 109 -11.48 13.37 1.04
N ASN A 110 -10.29 13.68 0.51
CA ASN A 110 -10.10 13.80 -0.93
C ASN A 110 -10.45 12.50 -1.70
N LEU A 111 -10.20 11.33 -1.11
CA LEU A 111 -10.63 10.06 -1.72
C LEU A 111 -12.15 9.95 -1.81
N LYS A 112 -12.87 10.38 -0.77
CA LYS A 112 -14.35 10.41 -0.79
C LYS A 112 -14.87 11.37 -1.86
N TRP A 113 -14.26 12.54 -1.98
CA TRP A 113 -14.61 13.53 -3.01
C TRP A 113 -14.39 13.00 -4.43
N LEU A 114 -13.37 12.17 -4.63
CA LEU A 114 -13.10 11.49 -5.90
C LEU A 114 -14.00 10.27 -6.17
N GLY A 115 -14.97 9.97 -5.29
CA GLY A 115 -15.83 8.79 -5.40
C GLY A 115 -15.15 7.46 -5.02
N LEU A 116 -13.95 7.51 -4.44
CA LEU A 116 -13.19 6.34 -3.99
C LEU A 116 -13.50 6.00 -2.52
N THR A 117 -14.79 5.94 -2.18
CA THR A 117 -15.29 5.83 -0.79
C THR A 117 -14.85 4.55 -0.10
N ASP A 118 -14.82 3.40 -0.79
CA ASP A 118 -14.37 2.14 -0.21
C ASP A 118 -12.88 2.17 0.14
N ILE A 119 -12.05 2.75 -0.75
CA ILE A 119 -10.62 2.96 -0.49
C ILE A 119 -10.45 3.90 0.70
N ALA A 120 -11.24 4.98 0.77
CA ALA A 120 -11.19 5.91 1.90
C ALA A 120 -11.53 5.21 3.22
N LYS A 121 -12.56 4.36 3.23
CA LYS A 121 -12.98 3.59 4.40
C LYS A 121 -11.87 2.64 4.87
N ASP A 122 -11.29 1.86 3.96
CA ASP A 122 -10.21 0.93 4.28
C ASP A 122 -8.97 1.66 4.82
N LEU A 123 -8.55 2.75 4.16
CA LEU A 123 -7.39 3.52 4.61
C LEU A 123 -7.64 4.27 5.92
N THR A 124 -8.88 4.67 6.20
CA THR A 124 -9.27 5.22 7.51
C THR A 124 -9.13 4.18 8.61
N PHE A 125 -9.56 2.93 8.37
CA PHE A 125 -9.37 1.84 9.31
C PHE A 125 -7.88 1.62 9.63
N PHE A 126 -7.02 1.58 8.61
CA PHE A 126 -5.57 1.42 8.82
C PHE A 126 -4.93 2.64 9.49
N PHE A 127 -5.39 3.86 9.18
CA PHE A 127 -4.94 5.06 9.84
C PHE A 127 -5.21 5.03 11.34
N ASN A 128 -6.43 4.66 11.74
CA ASN A 128 -6.80 4.54 13.15
C ASN A 128 -5.94 3.49 13.88
N ARG A 129 -5.65 2.37 13.22
CA ARG A 129 -4.73 1.36 13.77
C ARG A 129 -3.32 1.92 13.99
N ILE A 130 -2.79 2.62 12.99
CA ILE A 130 -1.47 3.28 13.08
C ILE A 130 -1.44 4.32 14.20
N LYS A 131 -2.51 5.10 14.36
CA LYS A 131 -2.64 6.10 15.41
C LYS A 131 -2.58 5.46 16.80
N ASN A 132 -3.32 4.38 17.01
CA ASN A 132 -3.31 3.64 18.28
C ASN A 132 -1.93 3.06 18.61
N ASP A 133 -1.18 2.59 17.60
CA ASP A 133 0.21 2.11 17.77
C ASP A 133 1.25 3.24 18.01
N ARG A 134 0.86 4.51 17.89
CA ARG A 134 1.72 5.69 18.16
C ARG A 134 1.41 6.37 19.48
N SER A 135 0.18 6.21 19.98
CA SER A 135 -0.16 6.67 21.32
C SER A 135 0.60 5.82 22.34
N PRO A 136 1.43 6.41 23.23
CA PRO A 136 1.91 5.66 24.37
C PRO A 136 0.67 5.20 25.15
N LEU A 137 0.69 3.95 25.63
CA LEU A 137 -0.28 3.47 26.62
C LEU A 137 -0.32 4.53 27.72
N SER A 138 -1.47 5.21 27.83
CA SER A 138 -1.76 6.19 28.88
C SER A 138 -1.57 5.60 30.26
#